data_AF-A0A1I8NMM7-F1
#
_entry.id   AF-A0A1I8NMM7-F1
#
_cell.length_a   1.000
_cell.length_b   1.000
_cell.length_c   1.000
_cell.angle_alpha   90.00
_cell.angle_beta   90.00
_cell.angle_gamma   90.00
#
_symmetry.space_group_name_H-M   'P 1'
#
loop_
_entity.id
_entity.type
_entity.pdbx_description
1 polymer ?
#
loop_
_entity_poly.entity_id
_entity_poly.type
_entity_poly.pdbx_seq_one_letter_code
_entity_poly.pdbx_strand_id
1 'polypeptide(L)'
;MKSILVIISIILIARKVTASNAVVSNPQDIEDLKNVAKLKALFADIQPIIWNVIHDLPSDKRYDKYRKDLELFLNLINHKSGKVCFEKYFEDLTVLASILTGYVKEDASDEANKVLNLFVIYGHNDFLNKQWKILHKLDLVKLKKNIKHLDKNDAKFILLTETC
;
A
#
# COMPACT_ATOMS: atom_id res chain seq x y z
N MET A 1 16.58 -12.23 44.18
CA MET A 1 15.75 -11.03 43.91
C MET A 1 16.07 -10.42 42.53
N LYS A 2 15.82 -11.15 41.44
CA LYS A 2 15.94 -10.59 40.06
C LYS A 2 14.73 -10.91 39.16
N SER A 3 13.85 -11.81 39.59
CA SER A 3 12.71 -12.27 38.80
C SER A 3 11.43 -11.44 38.96
N ILE A 4 11.35 -10.57 39.97
CA ILE A 4 10.15 -9.72 40.21
C ILE A 4 10.14 -8.47 39.29
N LEU A 5 11.30 -8.02 38.81
CA LEU A 5 11.41 -6.88 37.90
C LEU A 5 10.94 -7.18 36.47
N VAL A 6 10.99 -8.43 36.03
CA VAL A 6 10.56 -8.83 34.68
C VAL A 6 9.03 -8.85 34.56
N ILE A 7 8.31 -9.24 35.61
CA ILE A 7 6.84 -9.31 35.60
C ILE A 7 6.21 -7.92 35.64
N ILE A 8 6.82 -6.94 36.34
CA ILE A 8 6.35 -5.55 36.36
C ILE A 8 6.53 -4.87 34.98
N SER A 9 7.52 -5.29 34.20
CA SER A 9 7.78 -4.78 32.85
C SER A 9 6.72 -5.25 31.85
N ILE A 10 6.24 -6.48 31.97
CA ILE A 10 5.18 -7.05 31.13
C ILE A 10 3.82 -6.38 31.45
N ILE A 11 3.55 -6.08 32.73
CA ILE A 11 2.32 -5.37 33.15
C ILE A 11 2.33 -3.91 32.67
N LEU A 12 3.49 -3.25 32.60
CA LEU A 12 3.60 -1.89 32.06
C LEU A 12 3.43 -1.82 30.54
N ILE A 13 3.85 -2.85 29.80
CA ILE A 13 3.58 -2.95 28.36
C ILE A 13 2.09 -3.24 28.10
N ALA A 14 1.46 -4.09 28.92
CA ALA A 14 0.02 -4.33 28.83
C ALA A 14 -0.82 -3.08 29.14
N ARG A 15 -0.36 -2.19 30.04
CA ARG A 15 -1.05 -0.91 30.33
C ARG A 15 -0.95 0.13 29.22
N LYS A 16 0.05 0.07 28.33
CA LYS A 16 0.08 0.92 27.12
C LYS A 16 -0.95 0.46 26.08
N VAL A 17 -1.38 -0.81 26.11
CA VAL A 17 -2.40 -1.34 25.18
C VAL A 17 -3.83 -1.00 25.64
N THR A 18 -4.04 -0.69 26.93
CA THR A 18 -5.38 -0.30 27.43
C THR A 18 -5.84 1.11 27.08
N ALA A 19 -4.98 1.98 26.55
CA ALA A 19 -5.41 3.27 25.99
C ALA A 19 -5.98 3.12 24.56
N SER A 20 -5.69 2.02 23.86
CA SER A 20 -6.14 1.80 22.48
C SER A 20 -7.63 1.47 22.37
N ASN A 21 -8.30 1.12 23.47
CA ASN A 21 -9.73 0.78 23.46
C ASN A 21 -10.65 2.01 23.53
N ALA A 22 -10.12 3.21 23.79
CA ALA A 22 -10.89 4.45 23.76
C ALA A 22 -10.80 5.19 22.40
N VAL A 23 -9.92 4.75 21.50
CA VAL A 23 -9.54 5.49 20.28
C VAL A 23 -10.51 5.26 19.11
N VAL A 24 -11.42 4.29 19.21
CA VAL A 24 -12.32 3.92 18.12
C VAL A 24 -13.77 3.90 18.60
N SER A 25 -14.26 5.04 19.06
CA SER A 25 -15.67 5.21 19.47
C SER A 25 -16.56 5.77 18.35
N ASN A 26 -15.96 6.35 17.29
CA ASN A 26 -16.68 6.89 16.15
C ASN A 26 -16.73 5.87 14.99
N PRO A 27 -17.92 5.53 14.46
CA PRO A 27 -18.05 4.67 13.27
C PRO A 27 -17.22 5.11 12.06
N GLN A 28 -16.97 6.42 11.91
CA GLN A 28 -16.14 6.95 10.83
C GLN A 28 -14.66 6.56 10.96
N ASP A 29 -14.14 6.41 12.18
CA ASP A 29 -12.74 6.06 12.41
C ASP A 29 -12.47 4.59 12.07
N ILE A 30 -13.43 3.71 12.40
CA ILE A 30 -13.42 2.31 11.97
C ILE A 30 -13.37 2.22 10.45
N GLU A 31 -14.17 3.05 9.77
CA GLU A 31 -14.24 3.04 8.31
C GLU A 31 -12.94 3.55 7.67
N ASP A 32 -12.35 4.63 8.20
CA ASP A 32 -11.07 5.15 7.72
C ASP A 32 -9.94 4.09 7.87
N LEU A 33 -9.87 3.40 9.00
CA LEU A 33 -8.90 2.31 9.24
C LEU A 33 -9.12 1.12 8.29
N LYS A 34 -10.37 0.71 8.09
CA LYS A 34 -10.72 -0.33 7.12
C LYS A 34 -10.28 0.06 5.71
N ASN A 35 -10.39 1.33 5.36
CA ASN A 35 -10.03 1.84 4.04
C ASN A 35 -8.51 1.88 3.83
N VAL A 36 -7.73 2.24 4.86
CA VAL A 36 -6.27 2.11 4.80
C VAL A 36 -5.83 0.65 4.71
N ALA A 37 -6.47 -0.26 5.45
CA ALA A 37 -6.18 -1.69 5.36
C ALA A 37 -6.48 -2.27 3.97
N LYS A 38 -7.58 -1.85 3.33
CA LYS A 38 -7.92 -2.20 1.94
C LYS A 38 -6.82 -1.76 0.96
N LEU A 39 -6.31 -0.53 1.10
CA LEU A 39 -5.21 -0.03 0.26
C LEU A 39 -3.90 -0.80 0.48
N LYS A 40 -3.58 -1.12 1.74
CA LYS A 40 -2.43 -1.99 2.05
C LYS A 40 -2.55 -3.36 1.39
N ALA A 41 -3.74 -3.97 1.44
CA ALA A 41 -3.99 -5.26 0.81
C ALA A 41 -3.84 -5.20 -0.72
N LEU A 42 -4.22 -4.08 -1.35
CA LEU A 42 -3.98 -3.87 -2.78
C LEU A 42 -2.49 -3.98 -3.12
N PHE A 43 -1.61 -3.31 -2.36
CA PHE A 43 -0.17 -3.39 -2.61
C PHE A 43 0.41 -4.78 -2.32
N ALA A 44 -0.07 -5.45 -1.28
CA ALA A 44 0.33 -6.82 -1.00
C ALA A 44 -0.05 -7.78 -2.15
N ASP A 45 -1.23 -7.60 -2.73
CA ASP A 45 -1.71 -8.43 -3.84
C ASP A 45 -0.97 -8.13 -5.16
N ILE A 46 -0.57 -6.88 -5.43
CA ILE A 46 0.09 -6.53 -6.71
C ILE A 46 1.59 -6.85 -6.73
N GLN A 47 2.25 -6.86 -5.56
CA GLN A 47 3.67 -7.20 -5.44
C GLN A 47 4.07 -8.50 -6.17
N PRO A 48 3.42 -9.66 -5.91
CA PRO A 48 3.79 -10.90 -6.58
C PRO A 48 3.57 -10.86 -8.09
N ILE A 49 2.56 -10.11 -8.57
CA ILE A 49 2.32 -9.92 -10.00
C ILE A 49 3.50 -9.20 -10.63
N ILE A 50 3.92 -8.07 -10.05
CA ILE A 50 5.04 -7.26 -10.55
C ILE A 50 6.34 -8.06 -10.48
N TRP A 51 6.57 -8.80 -9.40
CA TRP A 51 7.75 -9.65 -9.26
C TRP A 51 7.83 -10.71 -10.37
N ASN A 52 6.72 -11.39 -10.67
CA ASN A 52 6.67 -12.37 -11.76
C ASN A 52 6.85 -11.73 -13.13
N VAL A 53 6.26 -10.55 -13.37
CA VAL A 53 6.50 -9.78 -14.60
C VAL A 53 7.99 -9.52 -14.76
N ILE A 54 8.66 -8.95 -13.74
CA ILE A 54 10.10 -8.69 -13.77
C ILE A 54 10.88 -9.97 -14.11
N HIS A 55 10.57 -11.08 -13.44
CA HIS A 55 11.29 -12.34 -13.61
C HIS A 55 11.20 -12.87 -15.04
N ASP A 56 10.03 -12.79 -15.67
CA ASP A 56 9.78 -13.37 -17.01
C ASP A 56 9.95 -12.35 -18.15
N LEU A 57 10.34 -11.11 -17.84
CA LEU A 57 10.81 -10.17 -18.86
C LEU A 57 12.10 -10.70 -19.51
N PRO A 58 12.22 -10.62 -20.85
CA PRO A 58 13.47 -10.96 -21.52
C PRO A 58 14.66 -10.18 -20.95
N SER A 59 15.84 -10.79 -20.99
CA SER A 59 17.09 -10.20 -20.49
C SER A 59 17.74 -9.21 -21.47
N ASP A 60 17.05 -8.85 -22.57
CA ASP A 60 17.61 -7.94 -23.56
C ASP A 60 17.45 -6.47 -23.14
N LYS A 61 18.39 -5.64 -23.61
CA LYS A 61 18.50 -4.23 -23.20
C LYS A 61 17.25 -3.39 -23.46
N ARG A 62 16.38 -3.79 -24.38
CA ARG A 62 15.13 -3.05 -24.67
C ARG A 62 14.15 -3.16 -23.50
N TYR A 63 14.26 -4.20 -22.68
CA TYR A 63 13.43 -4.40 -21.50
C TYR A 63 13.99 -3.77 -20.21
N ASP A 64 15.23 -3.28 -20.22
CA ASP A 64 15.91 -2.74 -19.04
C ASP A 64 15.13 -1.60 -18.38
N LYS A 65 14.50 -0.74 -19.18
CA LYS A 65 13.68 0.37 -18.67
C LYS A 65 12.50 -0.16 -17.86
N TYR A 66 11.73 -1.08 -18.41
CA TYR A 66 10.55 -1.64 -17.76
C TYR A 66 10.93 -2.41 -16.49
N ARG A 67 12.02 -3.17 -16.55
CA ARG A 67 12.58 -3.85 -15.37
C ARG A 67 12.89 -2.85 -14.25
N LYS A 68 13.62 -1.78 -14.56
CA LYS A 68 13.98 -0.73 -13.59
C LYS A 68 12.76 0.01 -13.04
N ASP A 69 11.80 0.37 -13.88
CA ASP A 69 10.57 1.05 -13.46
C ASP A 69 9.81 0.20 -12.43
N LEU A 70 9.66 -1.10 -12.72
CA LEU A 70 8.94 -2.05 -11.86
C LEU A 70 9.73 -2.38 -10.58
N GLU A 71 11.04 -2.56 -10.65
CA GLU A 71 11.91 -2.77 -9.49
C GLU A 71 11.91 -1.54 -8.57
N LEU A 72 11.99 -0.33 -9.15
CA LEU A 72 11.90 0.93 -8.41
C LEU A 72 10.56 1.03 -7.69
N PHE A 73 9.47 0.66 -8.36
CA PHE A 73 8.16 0.63 -7.74
C PHE A 73 8.07 -0.39 -6.59
N LEU A 74 8.57 -1.61 -6.76
CA LEU A 74 8.62 -2.62 -5.68
C LEU A 74 9.44 -2.13 -4.48
N ASN A 75 10.54 -1.42 -4.73
CA ASN A 75 11.33 -0.82 -3.66
C ASN A 75 10.57 0.31 -2.96
N LEU A 76 9.88 1.17 -3.72
CA LEU A 76 9.10 2.29 -3.20
C LEU A 76 7.99 1.83 -2.24
N ILE A 77 7.21 0.82 -2.61
CA ILE A 77 6.09 0.34 -1.79
C ILE A 77 6.54 -0.36 -0.51
N ASN A 78 7.76 -0.90 -0.49
CA ASN A 78 8.37 -1.54 0.68
C ASN A 78 9.17 -0.57 1.57
N HIS A 79 9.42 0.66 1.12
CA HIS A 79 10.17 1.64 1.88
C HIS A 79 9.27 2.38 2.90
N LYS A 80 9.75 2.57 4.13
CA LYS A 80 9.05 3.37 5.14
C LYS A 80 9.25 4.86 4.85
N SER A 81 8.18 5.58 4.53
CA SER A 81 8.26 6.99 4.13
C SER A 81 8.23 7.99 5.30
N GLY A 82 7.94 7.54 6.52
CA GLY A 82 7.70 8.41 7.68
C GLY A 82 6.45 9.30 7.54
N LYS A 83 5.67 9.13 6.46
CA LYS A 83 4.40 9.82 6.21
C LYS A 83 3.23 9.03 6.78
N VAL A 84 2.04 9.63 6.81
CA VAL A 84 0.80 8.90 7.07
C VAL A 84 0.63 7.81 6.02
N CYS A 85 0.31 6.58 6.44
CA CYS A 85 0.25 5.42 5.55
C CYS A 85 -0.67 5.66 4.36
N PHE A 86 -1.81 6.33 4.61
CA PHE A 86 -2.73 6.69 3.55
C PHE A 86 -2.12 7.60 2.47
N GLU A 87 -1.37 8.63 2.87
CA GLU A 87 -0.71 9.53 1.92
C GLU A 87 0.34 8.78 1.10
N LYS A 88 1.13 7.93 1.77
CA LYS A 88 2.09 7.06 1.10
C LYS A 88 1.42 6.14 0.08
N TYR A 89 0.37 5.42 0.49
CA TYR A 89 -0.37 4.51 -0.39
C TYR A 89 -0.98 5.23 -1.59
N PHE A 90 -1.42 6.48 -1.42
CA PHE A 90 -1.94 7.27 -2.55
C PHE A 90 -0.82 7.71 -3.51
N GLU A 91 0.34 8.11 -2.98
CA GLU A 91 1.53 8.43 -3.79
C GLU A 91 2.00 7.18 -4.56
N ASP A 92 2.12 6.04 -3.89
CA ASP A 92 2.49 4.76 -4.49
C ASP A 92 1.51 4.39 -5.63
N LEU A 93 0.19 4.52 -5.41
CA LEU A 93 -0.82 4.29 -6.46
C LEU A 93 -0.63 5.22 -7.66
N THR A 94 -0.31 6.49 -7.40
CA THR A 94 -0.09 7.49 -8.45
C THR A 94 1.14 7.14 -9.29
N VAL A 95 2.23 6.69 -8.65
CA VAL A 95 3.44 6.23 -9.34
C VAL A 95 3.14 5.00 -10.20
N LEU A 96 2.47 3.99 -9.65
CA LEU A 96 2.09 2.80 -10.41
C LEU A 96 1.22 3.14 -11.63
N ALA A 97 0.19 3.98 -11.43
CA ALA A 97 -0.67 4.42 -12.52
C ALA A 97 0.13 5.14 -13.60
N SER A 98 1.05 6.03 -13.22
CA SER A 98 1.90 6.75 -14.17
C SER A 98 2.81 5.81 -14.97
N ILE A 99 3.38 4.77 -14.34
CA ILE A 99 4.20 3.75 -15.01
C ILE A 99 3.34 3.01 -16.05
N LEU A 100 2.18 2.48 -15.63
CA LEU A 100 1.32 1.69 -16.50
C LEU A 100 0.71 2.52 -17.64
N THR A 101 0.30 3.77 -17.39
CA THR A 101 -0.13 4.69 -18.45
C THR A 101 0.99 4.95 -19.46
N GLY A 102 2.25 4.97 -19.01
CA GLY A 102 3.40 5.05 -19.91
C GLY A 102 3.52 3.88 -20.88
N TYR A 103 2.93 2.72 -20.55
CA TYR A 103 2.97 1.51 -21.37
C TYR A 103 1.78 1.37 -22.34
N VAL A 104 0.65 2.05 -22.08
CA VAL A 104 -0.63 1.89 -22.81
C VAL A 104 -0.84 2.95 -23.90
N LYS A 105 0.23 3.60 -24.41
CA LYS A 105 0.09 4.64 -25.45
C LYS A 105 -0.40 4.06 -26.78
N GLU A 106 -1.04 4.88 -27.62
CA GLU A 106 -1.55 4.47 -28.94
C GLU A 106 -0.43 3.93 -29.87
N ASP A 107 0.82 4.33 -29.63
CA ASP A 107 2.04 3.90 -30.31
C ASP A 107 2.96 3.06 -29.41
N ALA A 108 2.40 2.33 -28.43
CA ALA A 108 3.17 1.50 -27.51
C ALA A 108 4.07 0.52 -28.25
N SER A 109 5.36 0.48 -27.86
CA SER A 109 6.32 -0.44 -28.46
C SER A 109 5.95 -1.90 -28.19
N ASP A 110 6.48 -2.81 -29.00
CA ASP A 110 6.28 -4.26 -28.82
C ASP A 110 6.72 -4.72 -27.42
N GLU A 111 7.78 -4.12 -26.87
CA GLU A 111 8.25 -4.38 -25.51
C GLU A 111 7.22 -3.95 -24.45
N ALA A 112 6.63 -2.76 -24.59
CA ALA A 112 5.58 -2.29 -23.68
C ALA A 112 4.35 -3.21 -23.72
N ASN A 113 3.91 -3.60 -24.92
CA ASN A 113 2.80 -4.55 -25.10
C ASN A 113 3.12 -5.91 -24.48
N LYS A 114 4.36 -6.38 -24.62
CA LYS A 114 4.81 -7.63 -24.00
C LYS A 114 4.77 -7.56 -22.47
N VAL A 115 5.20 -6.44 -21.88
CA VAL A 115 5.13 -6.20 -20.43
C VAL A 115 3.68 -6.23 -19.96
N LEU A 116 2.77 -5.52 -20.63
CA LEU A 116 1.33 -5.51 -20.30
C LEU A 116 0.71 -6.90 -20.42
N ASN A 117 1.09 -7.68 -21.43
CA ASN A 117 0.64 -9.06 -21.57
C ASN A 117 1.11 -9.95 -20.41
N LEU A 118 2.33 -9.76 -19.90
CA LEU A 118 2.80 -10.49 -18.71
C LEU A 118 1.97 -10.12 -17.47
N PHE A 119 1.59 -8.86 -17.29
CA PHE A 119 0.65 -8.47 -16.22
C PHE A 119 -0.67 -9.25 -16.32
N VAL A 120 -1.24 -9.37 -17.52
CA VAL A 120 -2.47 -10.15 -17.75
C VAL A 120 -2.26 -11.63 -17.39
N ILE A 121 -1.16 -12.24 -17.81
CA ILE A 121 -0.82 -13.65 -17.55
C ILE A 121 -0.72 -13.94 -16.04
N TYR A 122 -0.06 -13.08 -15.27
CA TYR A 122 0.10 -13.27 -13.81
C TYR A 122 -1.12 -12.84 -12.99
N GLY A 123 -2.29 -12.67 -13.61
CA GLY A 123 -3.54 -12.49 -12.89
C GLY A 123 -3.93 -11.04 -12.66
N HIS A 124 -3.48 -10.10 -13.49
CA HIS A 124 -3.98 -8.72 -13.46
C HIS A 124 -5.51 -8.65 -13.55
N ASN A 125 -6.15 -9.53 -14.33
CA ASN A 125 -7.61 -9.57 -14.41
C ASN A 125 -8.27 -9.99 -13.10
N ASP A 126 -7.72 -10.98 -12.41
CA ASP A 126 -8.21 -11.43 -11.10
C ASP A 126 -7.96 -10.37 -10.03
N PHE A 127 -6.78 -9.74 -10.07
CA PHE A 127 -6.44 -8.59 -9.25
C PHE A 127 -7.42 -7.45 -9.45
N LEU A 128 -7.68 -7.02 -10.69
CA LEU A 128 -8.64 -5.98 -10.99
C LEU A 128 -10.04 -6.37 -10.53
N ASN A 129 -10.49 -7.60 -10.79
CA ASN A 129 -11.82 -8.04 -10.35
C ASN A 129 -11.99 -8.01 -8.83
N LYS A 130 -10.95 -8.39 -8.08
CA LYS A 130 -10.93 -8.36 -6.62
C LYS A 130 -10.85 -6.92 -6.09
N GLN A 131 -9.94 -6.12 -6.64
CA GLN A 131 -9.60 -4.79 -6.15
C GLN A 131 -10.54 -3.70 -6.68
N TRP A 132 -11.16 -3.84 -7.85
CA TRP A 132 -12.15 -2.90 -8.37
C TRP A 132 -13.35 -2.75 -7.44
N LYS A 133 -13.83 -3.85 -6.86
CA LYS A 133 -14.91 -3.84 -5.86
C LYS A 133 -14.54 -3.07 -4.59
N ILE A 134 -13.25 -3.06 -4.28
CA ILE A 134 -12.67 -2.38 -3.12
C ILE A 134 -12.49 -0.89 -3.44
N LEU A 135 -11.86 -0.57 -4.57
CA LEU A 135 -11.55 0.79 -5.03
C LEU A 135 -12.78 1.61 -5.39
N HIS A 136 -13.79 1.03 -6.07
CA HIS A 136 -15.00 1.76 -6.44
C HIS A 136 -15.86 2.16 -5.22
N LYS A 137 -15.68 1.49 -4.07
CA LYS A 137 -16.36 1.84 -2.81
C LYS A 137 -15.56 2.81 -1.95
N LEU A 138 -14.31 3.11 -2.34
CA LEU A 138 -13.42 4.00 -1.62
C LEU A 138 -13.57 5.42 -2.14
N ASP A 139 -14.18 6.30 -1.34
CA ASP A 139 -14.10 7.74 -1.58
C ASP A 139 -12.73 8.25 -1.10
N LEU A 140 -11.73 8.14 -1.99
CA LEU A 140 -10.35 8.55 -1.70
C LEU A 140 -10.25 10.04 -1.38
N VAL A 141 -11.14 10.88 -1.94
CA VAL A 141 -11.15 12.33 -1.71
C VAL A 141 -11.64 12.63 -0.30
N LYS A 142 -12.76 12.01 0.11
CA LYS A 142 -13.29 12.13 1.46
C LYS A 142 -12.31 11.59 2.49
N LEU A 143 -11.71 10.43 2.24
CA LEU A 143 -10.72 9.83 3.14
C LEU A 143 -9.48 10.74 3.31
N LYS A 144 -8.96 11.31 2.22
CA LYS A 144 -7.86 12.29 2.27
C LYS A 144 -8.22 13.52 3.09
N LYS A 145 -9.44 14.04 2.92
CA LYS A 145 -9.92 15.20 3.68
C LYS A 145 -10.02 14.88 5.17
N ASN A 146 -10.61 13.74 5.52
CA ASN A 146 -10.76 13.31 6.91
C ASN A 146 -9.41 13.18 7.63
N ILE A 147 -8.43 12.57 6.98
CA ILE A 147 -7.10 12.35 7.55
C ILE A 147 -6.33 13.66 7.72
N LYS A 148 -6.44 14.59 6.78
CA LYS A 148 -5.76 15.91 6.85
C LYS A 148 -6.20 16.78 8.03
N HIS A 149 -7.40 16.55 8.56
CA HIS A 149 -7.93 17.31 9.69
C HIS A 149 -7.63 16.67 11.06
N LEU A 150 -6.93 15.53 11.10
CA LEU A 150 -6.52 14.89 12.35
C LEU A 150 -5.34 15.63 12.99
N ASP A 151 -5.39 15.78 14.31
CA ASP A 151 -4.23 16.24 15.08
C ASP A 151 -3.11 15.19 14.98
N LYS A 152 -1.87 15.62 14.76
CA LYS A 152 -0.71 14.73 14.66
C LYS A 152 -0.40 13.99 15.97
N ASN A 153 -0.83 14.55 17.09
CA ASN A 153 -0.71 13.94 18.42
C ASN A 153 -1.91 13.04 18.74
N ASP A 154 -2.91 12.98 17.87
CA ASP A 154 -4.05 12.10 18.03
C ASP A 154 -3.60 10.63 17.88
N ALA A 155 -4.06 9.77 18.79
CA ALA A 155 -3.78 8.35 18.75
C ALA A 155 -4.23 7.69 17.43
N LYS A 156 -5.29 8.22 16.78
CA LYS A 156 -5.74 7.84 15.44
C LYS A 156 -4.69 8.16 14.38
N PHE A 157 -4.10 9.36 14.44
CA PHE A 157 -3.05 9.75 13.49
C PHE A 157 -1.83 8.84 13.63
N ILE A 158 -1.42 8.55 14.87
CA ILE A 158 -0.31 7.63 15.17
C ILE A 158 -0.62 6.21 14.67
N LEU A 159 -1.83 5.70 14.91
CA LEU A 159 -2.21 4.36 14.44
C LEU A 159 -2.23 4.28 12.90
N LEU A 160 -2.64 5.36 12.23
CA LEU A 160 -2.65 5.48 10.77
C LEU A 160 -1.27 5.75 10.15
N THR A 161 -0.23 6.04 10.95
CA THR A 161 1.15 6.24 10.49
C THR A 161 2.07 5.05 10.84
N GLU A 162 1.81 4.31 11.91
CA GLU A 162 2.63 3.17 12.35
C GLU A 162 2.31 1.86 11.62
N THR A 163 1.19 1.79 10.88
CA THR A 163 0.72 0.58 10.20
C THR A 163 1.32 0.37 8.79
N CYS A 164 2.33 1.17 8.44
CA CYS A 164 3.22 1.06 7.30
C CYS A 164 4.69 0.94 7.79
#